data_AF-A0A924U8R9-F1
#
_entry.id   AF-A0A924U8R9-F1
#
_cell.length_a   1.000
_cell.length_b   1.000
_cell.length_c   1.000
_cell.angle_alpha   90.00
_cell.angle_beta   90.00
_cell.angle_gamma   90.00
#
_symmetry.space_group_name_H-M   'P 1'
#
loop_
_entity.id
_entity.type
_entity.pdbx_description
1 polymer ?
#
loop_
_entity_poly.entity_id
_entity_poly.type
_entity_poly.pdbx_seq_one_letter_code
_entity_poly.pdbx_strand_id
1 'polypeptide(L)'
;MTIIKLTTVGGKPVEYVDEIIGQGGMKDVYFSPDKSYVVAFFRDKLDYQGKERLKSIIGPYRDGVVVPAYLSYFFFAHGSVNDDMLEIKGREKEGKWFASASNRSKFLVAQEKGSWLTHLQITLMISRAVRRPPAAGRAPSRPSSK
;
A
#
# COMPACT_ATOMS: atom_id res chain seq x y z
N MET A 1 -0.54 33.52 -19.80
CA MET A 1 -0.66 32.08 -19.52
C MET A 1 -2.06 31.63 -19.85
N THR A 2 -2.21 30.81 -20.88
CA THR A 2 -3.50 30.22 -21.28
C THR A 2 -3.74 28.99 -20.40
N ILE A 3 -4.86 28.98 -19.68
CA ILE A 3 -5.26 27.83 -18.84
C ILE A 3 -6.36 27.08 -19.55
N ILE A 4 -6.17 25.78 -19.76
CA ILE A 4 -7.15 24.89 -20.38
C ILE A 4 -7.82 24.07 -19.29
N LYS A 5 -9.15 23.98 -19.36
CA LYS A 5 -9.98 23.22 -18.42
C LYS A 5 -10.57 22.00 -19.12
N LEU A 6 -10.47 20.85 -18.47
CA LEU A 6 -10.95 19.57 -18.98
C LEU A 6 -11.73 18.83 -17.92
N THR A 7 -12.58 17.91 -18.34
CA THR A 7 -13.29 17.01 -17.42
C THR A 7 -12.83 15.58 -17.69
N THR A 8 -12.39 14.88 -16.65
CA THR A 8 -12.03 13.46 -16.75
C THR A 8 -13.27 12.59 -16.95
N VAL A 9 -13.09 11.35 -17.41
CA VAL A 9 -14.19 10.38 -17.57
C VAL A 9 -14.99 10.16 -16.27
N GLY A 10 -14.36 10.36 -15.11
CA GLY A 10 -15.01 10.28 -13.80
C GLY A 10 -15.66 11.57 -13.32
N GLY A 11 -15.80 12.59 -14.19
CA GLY A 11 -16.44 13.87 -13.84
C GLY A 11 -15.56 14.86 -13.06
N LYS A 12 -14.32 14.51 -12.73
CA LYS A 12 -13.41 15.41 -12.01
C LYS A 12 -12.89 16.51 -12.97
N PRO A 13 -13.02 17.81 -12.61
CA PRO A 13 -12.41 18.90 -13.37
C PRO A 13 -10.90 18.90 -13.18
N VAL A 14 -10.16 19.16 -14.26
CA VAL A 14 -8.69 19.22 -14.31
C VAL A 14 -8.29 20.44 -15.12
N GLU A 15 -7.27 21.16 -14.66
CA GLU A 15 -6.78 22.37 -15.31
C GLU A 15 -5.27 22.23 -15.57
N TYR A 16 -4.80 22.76 -16.70
CA TYR A 16 -3.36 22.81 -16.99
C TYR A 16 -3.00 24.07 -17.76
N VAL A 17 -1.75 24.50 -17.60
CA VAL A 17 -1.17 25.60 -18.36
C VAL A 17 -0.75 25.06 -19.72
N ASP A 18 -1.15 25.72 -20.81
CA ASP A 18 -0.81 25.35 -22.18
C ASP A 18 0.65 25.70 -22.54
N GLU A 19 1.56 25.23 -21.71
CA GLU A 19 3.01 25.34 -21.83
C GLU A 19 3.60 23.95 -21.59
N ILE A 20 4.26 23.39 -22.60
CA ILE A 20 4.84 22.05 -22.53
C ILE A 20 6.09 22.11 -21.64
N ILE A 21 6.06 21.37 -20.54
CA ILE A 21 7.15 21.34 -19.54
C ILE A 21 8.14 20.19 -19.79
N GLY A 22 7.72 19.22 -20.60
CA GLY A 22 8.52 18.05 -20.95
C GLY A 22 7.88 17.27 -22.09
N GLN A 23 8.70 16.89 -23.06
CA GLN A 23 8.32 15.96 -24.12
C GLN A 23 9.02 14.63 -23.87
N GLY A 24 8.24 13.59 -23.53
CA GLY A 24 8.69 12.21 -23.68
C GLY A 24 8.43 11.74 -25.12
N GLY A 25 9.07 10.65 -25.55
CA GLY A 25 8.89 10.13 -26.91
C GLY A 25 7.44 9.83 -27.32
N MET A 26 6.53 9.63 -26.36
CA MET A 26 5.11 9.29 -26.60
C MET A 26 4.11 10.25 -25.95
N LYS A 27 4.57 11.22 -25.15
CA LYS A 27 3.68 12.05 -24.33
C LYS A 27 4.17 13.49 -24.21
N ASP A 28 3.22 14.41 -24.22
CA ASP A 28 3.42 15.80 -23.86
C ASP A 28 2.92 16.03 -22.44
N VAL A 29 3.72 16.72 -21.65
CA VAL A 29 3.51 16.89 -20.22
C VAL A 29 3.32 18.38 -19.92
N TYR A 30 2.34 18.68 -19.07
CA TYR A 30 1.88 20.01 -18.71
C TYR A 30 1.73 20.13 -17.18
N PHE A 31 2.00 21.31 -16.62
CA PHE A 31 1.75 21.58 -15.19
C PHE A 31 0.33 22.08 -14.95
N SER A 32 -0.20 21.77 -13.76
CA SER A 32 -1.35 22.49 -13.24
C SER A 32 -1.01 23.96 -12.93
N PRO A 33 -1.98 24.89 -12.92
CA PRO A 33 -1.73 26.31 -12.63
C PRO A 33 -1.05 26.54 -11.26
N ASP A 34 -1.35 25.69 -10.29
CA ASP A 34 -0.81 25.68 -8.93
C ASP A 34 0.40 24.75 -8.75
N LYS A 35 0.82 24.04 -9.82
CA LYS A 35 1.90 23.03 -9.83
C LYS A 35 1.70 21.86 -8.85
N SER A 36 0.51 21.67 -8.29
CA SER A 36 0.20 20.56 -7.38
C SER A 36 0.11 19.21 -8.10
N TYR A 37 -0.11 19.20 -9.41
CA TYR A 37 -0.14 17.99 -10.23
C TYR A 37 0.38 18.25 -11.66
N VAL A 38 0.54 17.14 -12.38
CA VAL A 38 1.02 17.11 -13.76
C VAL A 38 -0.01 16.40 -14.64
N VAL A 39 -0.27 16.95 -15.83
CA VAL A 39 -1.17 16.38 -16.83
C VAL A 39 -0.33 15.93 -18.02
N ALA A 40 -0.48 14.67 -18.43
CA ALA A 40 0.23 14.13 -19.58
C ALA A 40 -0.75 13.63 -20.65
N PHE A 41 -0.60 14.12 -21.88
CA PHE A 41 -1.35 13.66 -23.04
C PHE A 41 -0.49 12.76 -23.91
N PHE A 42 -1.11 11.73 -24.46
CA PHE A 42 -0.48 10.92 -25.51
C PHE A 42 -0.75 11.60 -26.87
N ARG A 43 0.27 11.67 -27.72
CA ARG A 43 0.14 12.27 -29.07
C ARG A 43 -0.76 11.44 -29.98
N ASP A 44 -0.63 10.12 -29.88
CA ASP A 44 -1.41 9.17 -30.66
C ASP A 44 -2.55 8.58 -29.83
N LYS A 45 -3.65 8.24 -30.50
CA LYS A 45 -4.76 7.50 -29.87
C LYS A 45 -4.25 6.12 -29.46
N LEU A 46 -4.32 5.81 -28.17
CA LEU A 46 -4.08 4.45 -27.69
C LEU A 46 -5.13 3.50 -28.26
N ASP A 47 -4.65 2.34 -28.69
CA ASP A 47 -5.45 1.19 -29.05
C ASP A 47 -6.16 0.59 -27.81
N TYR A 48 -7.08 -0.35 -28.03
CA TYR A 48 -7.85 -0.96 -26.95
C TYR A 48 -6.94 -1.64 -25.91
N GLN A 49 -5.88 -2.33 -26.37
CA GLN A 49 -4.94 -3.00 -25.46
C GLN A 49 -4.13 -1.99 -24.63
N GLY A 50 -3.69 -0.89 -25.23
CA GLY A 50 -3.02 0.19 -24.52
C GLY A 50 -3.90 0.81 -23.43
N LYS A 51 -5.19 1.01 -23.70
CA LYS A 51 -6.14 1.52 -22.70
C LYS A 51 -6.36 0.55 -21.54
N GLU A 52 -6.52 -0.74 -21.82
CA GLU A 52 -6.69 -1.77 -20.78
C GLU A 52 -5.42 -1.94 -19.94
N ARG A 53 -4.23 -1.91 -20.57
CA ARG A 53 -2.95 -1.89 -19.84
C ARG A 53 -2.79 -0.66 -18.97
N LEU A 54 -3.19 0.52 -19.48
CA LEU A 54 -3.14 1.74 -18.68
C LEU A 54 -4.04 1.56 -17.45
N LYS A 55 -5.30 1.15 -17.64
CA LYS A 55 -6.23 0.87 -16.53
C LYS A 55 -5.69 -0.17 -15.55
N SER A 56 -5.04 -1.24 -16.01
CA SER A 56 -4.49 -2.26 -15.11
C SER A 56 -3.26 -1.76 -14.33
N ILE A 57 -2.50 -0.81 -14.88
CA ILE A 57 -1.38 -0.18 -14.18
C ILE A 57 -1.91 0.81 -13.15
N ILE A 58 -2.79 1.75 -13.53
CA ILE A 58 -3.27 2.80 -12.61
C ILE A 58 -4.39 2.35 -11.66
N GLY A 59 -5.19 1.35 -12.02
CA GLY A 59 -6.32 0.84 -11.22
C GLY A 59 -5.88 0.40 -9.81
N PRO A 60 -4.87 -0.47 -9.68
CA PRO A 60 -4.37 -0.90 -8.37
C PRO A 60 -3.83 0.25 -7.52
N TYR A 61 -3.27 1.31 -8.10
CA TYR A 61 -2.78 2.47 -7.34
C TYR A 61 -3.89 3.46 -6.99
N ARG A 62 -4.97 3.53 -7.78
CA ARG A 62 -6.14 4.35 -7.45
C ARG A 62 -6.91 3.75 -6.28
N ASP A 63 -7.08 2.43 -6.29
CA ASP A 63 -7.85 1.72 -5.26
C ASP A 63 -6.97 1.33 -4.06
N GLY A 64 -5.69 1.00 -4.29
CA GLY A 64 -4.73 0.57 -3.27
C GLY A 64 -4.22 1.65 -2.33
N VAL A 65 -4.37 2.93 -2.66
CA VAL A 65 -4.01 4.05 -1.78
C VAL A 65 -5.08 4.31 -0.70
N VAL A 66 -6.29 3.75 -0.85
CA VAL A 66 -7.43 3.99 0.06
C VAL A 66 -7.88 2.73 0.82
N VAL A 67 -7.22 1.59 0.64
CA VAL A 67 -7.48 0.41 1.48
C VAL A 67 -6.86 0.66 2.85
N PRO A 68 -7.56 0.41 3.99
CA PRO A 68 -6.88 0.35 5.27
C PRO A 68 -5.73 -0.64 5.16
N ALA A 69 -4.49 -0.16 5.35
CA ALA A 69 -3.26 -0.90 5.09
C ALA A 69 -3.25 -2.30 5.74
N TYR A 70 -4.02 -2.46 6.82
CA TYR A 70 -4.33 -3.74 7.44
C TYR A 70 -5.76 -3.74 8.00
N LEU A 71 -6.39 -4.92 8.02
CA LEU A 71 -7.66 -5.12 8.70
C LEU A 71 -7.51 -4.92 10.23
N SER A 72 -8.57 -4.53 10.92
CA SER A 72 -8.54 -4.12 12.34
C SER A 72 -7.95 -5.18 13.28
N TYR A 73 -8.03 -6.45 12.92
CA TYR A 73 -7.47 -7.57 13.69
C TYR A 73 -5.93 -7.66 13.67
N PHE A 74 -5.25 -6.90 12.81
CA PHE A 74 -3.79 -6.73 12.85
C PHE A 74 -3.32 -5.76 13.94
N PHE A 75 -4.24 -5.09 14.64
CA PHE A 75 -3.94 -4.16 15.73
C PHE A 75 -4.34 -4.76 17.09
N PHE A 76 -3.69 -4.33 18.18
CA PHE A 76 -4.08 -4.72 19.54
C PHE A 76 -5.41 -4.06 19.92
N ALA A 77 -6.38 -4.85 20.34
CA ALA A 77 -7.70 -4.38 20.75
C ALA A 77 -7.74 -4.00 22.24
N HIS A 78 -7.03 -4.77 23.08
CA HIS A 78 -7.07 -4.66 24.54
C HIS A 78 -5.80 -4.06 25.16
N GLY A 79 -4.66 -4.09 24.46
CA GLY A 79 -3.40 -3.48 24.93
C GLY A 79 -2.53 -4.40 25.79
N SER A 80 -1.65 -3.82 26.60
CA SER A 80 -0.73 -4.52 27.52
C SER A 80 -1.35 -4.88 28.87
N VAL A 81 -0.67 -5.72 29.66
CA VAL A 81 -1.03 -6.01 31.06
C VAL A 81 -1.08 -4.74 31.90
N ASN A 82 -1.82 -4.78 33.02
CA ASN A 82 -1.99 -3.65 33.96
C ASN A 82 -2.52 -2.37 33.29
N ASP A 83 -3.70 -2.47 32.68
CA ASP A 83 -4.39 -1.33 32.03
C ASP A 83 -3.53 -0.61 30.97
N ASP A 84 -2.93 -1.40 30.07
CA ASP A 84 -2.10 -0.92 28.96
C ASP A 84 -0.82 -0.16 29.36
N MET A 85 -0.02 -0.73 30.27
CA MET A 85 1.28 -0.19 30.70
C MET A 85 2.22 0.25 29.55
N LEU A 86 2.09 -0.35 28.36
CA LEU A 86 2.95 -0.08 27.21
C LEU A 86 2.27 0.75 26.10
N GLU A 87 1.03 1.20 26.32
CA GLU A 87 0.25 1.98 25.34
C GLU A 87 0.25 1.36 23.94
N ILE A 88 0.08 0.03 23.89
CA ILE A 88 0.10 -0.74 22.64
C ILE A 88 -1.29 -0.90 22.04
N LYS A 89 -2.35 -0.49 22.74
CA LYS A 89 -3.72 -0.51 22.20
C LYS A 89 -3.81 0.33 20.93
N GLY A 90 -4.37 -0.26 19.87
CA GLY A 90 -4.45 0.36 18.55
C GLY A 90 -3.15 0.35 17.74
N ARG A 91 -2.02 -0.09 18.33
CA ARG A 91 -0.77 -0.31 17.59
C ARG A 91 -0.80 -1.65 16.86
N GLU A 92 -0.01 -1.74 15.80
CA GLU A 92 0.15 -2.96 15.01
C GLU A 92 0.76 -4.10 15.85
N LYS A 93 0.28 -5.32 15.63
CA LYS A 93 0.78 -6.55 16.25
C LYS A 93 2.14 -6.94 15.67
N GLU A 94 3.18 -6.33 16.21
CA GLU A 94 4.56 -6.66 15.82
C GLU A 94 4.97 -8.08 16.24
N GLY A 95 5.75 -8.77 15.39
CA GLY A 95 6.21 -10.14 15.64
C GLY A 95 7.03 -10.31 16.93
N LYS A 96 7.69 -9.26 17.44
CA LYS A 96 8.48 -9.29 18.69
C LYS A 96 7.67 -9.70 19.92
N TRP A 97 6.36 -9.43 19.92
CA TRP A 97 5.43 -9.76 21.00
C TRP A 97 5.08 -11.25 21.03
N PHE A 98 5.16 -11.92 19.88
CA PHE A 98 4.72 -13.30 19.69
C PHE A 98 5.89 -14.28 19.49
N ALA A 99 7.05 -13.79 19.06
CA ALA A 99 8.26 -14.59 18.84
C ALA A 99 9.04 -14.89 20.14
N SER A 100 9.00 -13.98 21.12
CA SER A 100 9.67 -14.17 22.42
C SER A 100 8.70 -14.66 23.49
N ALA A 101 8.99 -15.83 24.08
CA ALA A 101 8.20 -16.39 25.16
C ALA A 101 8.11 -15.47 26.39
N SER A 102 9.19 -14.74 26.69
CA SER A 102 9.23 -13.75 27.78
C SER A 102 8.34 -12.55 27.50
N ASN A 103 8.33 -12.03 26.27
CA ASN A 103 7.50 -10.86 25.94
C ASN A 103 6.02 -11.23 25.91
N ARG A 104 5.71 -12.42 25.38
CA ARG A 104 4.34 -12.95 25.34
C ARG A 104 3.78 -13.20 26.73
N SER A 105 4.58 -13.70 27.66
CA SER A 105 4.10 -13.98 29.03
C SER A 105 3.95 -12.71 29.86
N LYS A 106 4.93 -11.80 29.79
CA LYS A 106 5.03 -10.62 30.66
C LYS A 106 4.16 -9.44 30.24
N PHE A 107 3.99 -9.19 28.93
CA PHE A 107 3.44 -7.91 28.46
C PHE A 107 2.08 -8.00 27.77
N LEU A 108 1.65 -9.18 27.32
CA LEU A 108 0.35 -9.34 26.66
C LEU A 108 -0.73 -9.76 27.66
N VAL A 109 -1.93 -9.19 27.54
CA VAL A 109 -3.12 -9.68 28.25
C VAL A 109 -3.54 -11.04 27.73
N ALA A 110 -4.19 -11.86 28.56
CA ALA A 110 -4.59 -13.23 28.19
C ALA A 110 -5.47 -13.26 26.92
N GLN A 111 -6.30 -12.24 26.72
CA GLN A 111 -7.19 -12.09 25.57
C GLN A 111 -6.42 -11.89 24.24
N GLU A 112 -5.22 -11.28 24.28
CA GLU A 112 -4.38 -11.01 23.09
C GLU A 112 -3.42 -12.17 22.76
N LYS A 113 -3.25 -13.14 23.67
CA LYS A 113 -2.30 -14.27 23.47
C LYS A 113 -2.80 -15.33 22.50
N GLY A 114 -4.11 -15.37 22.23
CA GLY A 114 -4.76 -16.43 21.47
C GLY A 114 -4.64 -17.81 22.13
N SER A 115 -5.08 -18.84 21.42
CA SER A 115 -4.96 -20.24 21.83
C SER A 115 -3.74 -20.93 21.23
N TRP A 116 -3.38 -22.11 21.75
CA TRP A 116 -2.35 -22.96 21.16
C TRP A 116 -2.68 -23.35 19.71
N LEU A 117 -3.95 -23.67 19.43
CA LEU A 117 -4.42 -24.03 18.09
C LEU A 117 -4.19 -22.88 17.09
N THR A 118 -4.55 -21.65 17.47
CA THR A 118 -4.33 -20.47 16.61
C THR A 118 -2.85 -20.22 16.35
N HIS A 119 -1.99 -20.45 17.35
CA HIS A 119 -0.54 -20.33 17.18
C HIS A 119 -0.02 -21.31 16.13
N LEU A 120 -0.40 -22.59 16.24
CA LEU A 120 -0.02 -23.62 15.26
C LEU A 120 -0.56 -23.33 13.86
N GLN A 121 -1.81 -22.86 13.76
CA GLN A 121 -2.40 -22.47 12.48
C GLN A 121 -1.63 -21.34 11.81
N ILE A 122 -1.24 -20.30 12.56
CA ILE A 122 -0.44 -19.19 12.04
C ILE A 122 0.92 -19.69 11.56
N THR A 123 1.62 -20.52 12.34
CA THR A 123 2.90 -21.11 11.94
C THR A 123 2.77 -21.90 10.64
N LEU A 124 1.74 -22.75 10.52
CA LEU A 124 1.48 -23.53 9.31
C LEU A 124 1.15 -22.64 8.10
N MET A 125 0.38 -21.57 8.30
CA MET A 125 0.06 -20.60 7.22
C MET A 125 1.32 -19.89 6.73
N ILE A 126 2.19 -19.43 7.64
CA ILE A 126 3.46 -18.79 7.28
C ILE A 126 4.36 -19.79 6.54
N SER A 127 4.52 -21.02 7.04
CA SER A 127 5.30 -22.06 6.36
C SER A 127 4.77 -22.37 4.95
N ARG A 128 3.45 -22.40 4.77
CA ARG A 128 2.82 -22.60 3.45
C ARG A 128 3.00 -21.40 2.53
N ALA A 129 2.93 -20.18 3.06
CA ALA A 129 3.17 -18.95 2.31
C ALA A 129 4.63 -18.87 1.84
N VAL A 130 5.61 -19.24 2.67
CA VAL A 130 7.02 -19.31 2.28
C VAL A 130 7.26 -20.40 1.22
N ARG A 131 6.57 -21.54 1.33
CA ARG A 131 6.70 -22.66 0.37
C ARG A 131 6.08 -22.39 -1.00
N ARG A 132 5.08 -21.50 -1.09
CA ARG A 132 4.59 -20.95 -2.35
C ARG A 132 5.37 -19.67 -2.65
N PRO A 133 6.49 -19.71 -3.39
CA PRO A 133 7.08 -18.47 -3.87
C PRO A 133 5.99 -17.67 -4.58
N PRO A 134 5.92 -16.34 -4.40
CA PRO A 134 5.12 -15.52 -5.29
C PRO A 134 5.60 -15.85 -6.71
N ALA A 135 4.70 -16.30 -7.58
CA ALA A 135 4.98 -16.48 -9.01
C ALA A 135 5.25 -15.13 -9.72
N ALA A 136 5.57 -14.08 -8.98
CA ALA A 136 6.07 -12.80 -9.45
C ALA A 136 7.57 -12.77 -9.13
N GLY A 137 8.39 -13.14 -10.11
CA GLY A 137 9.85 -13.08 -10.04
C GLY A 137 10.36 -11.67 -9.77
N ARG A 138 10.44 -11.30 -8.49
CA ARG A 138 11.19 -10.14 -8.03
C ARG A 138 12.11 -10.60 -6.91
N ALA A 139 13.37 -10.82 -7.27
CA ALA A 139 14.43 -11.05 -6.29
C ALA A 139 14.42 -9.90 -5.27
N PRO A 140 14.32 -10.18 -3.96
CA PRO A 140 14.56 -9.16 -2.96
C PRO A 140 16.04 -8.79 -3.03
N SER A 141 16.33 -7.54 -3.36
CA SER A 141 17.67 -6.96 -3.24
C SER A 141 18.13 -7.13 -1.79
N ARG A 142 19.16 -7.96 -1.62
CA ARG A 142 19.86 -8.28 -0.37
C ARG A 142 20.13 -7.01 0.47
N PRO A 143 19.68 -6.92 1.74
CA PRO A 143 20.18 -5.87 2.62
C PRO A 143 21.61 -6.22 3.02
N SER A 144 22.57 -5.40 2.62
CA SER A 144 23.95 -5.44 3.12
C SER A 144 23.96 -4.94 4.56
N SER A 145 24.33 -5.79 5.51
CA SER A 145 24.77 -5.35 6.84
C SER A 145 26.16 -4.73 6.71
N LYS A 146 26.31 -3.51 7.25
CA LYS A 146 27.60 -3.01 7.73
C LYS A 146 27.93 -3.68 9.06
#